data_AF-A0A536D9L4-F1
#
_entry.id   AF-A0A536D9L4-F1
#
_cell.length_a   1.000
_cell.length_b   1.000
_cell.length_c   1.000
_cell.angle_alpha   90.00
_cell.angle_beta   90.00
_cell.angle_gamma   90.00
#
_symmetry.space_group_name_H-M   'P 1'
#
loop_
_entity.id
_entity.type
_entity.pdbx_description
1 polymer ?
#
loop_
_entity_poly.entity_id
_entity_poly.type
_entity_poly.pdbx_seq_one_letter_code
_entity_poly.pdbx_strand_id
1 'polypeptide(L)' 'MRILLASNYYPEHVGGIETVAASLASGYRERGHEVRWIAGDIGSRPHARRRDDDPVRVWNGIERLG' A
#
# COMPACT_ATOMS: atom_id res chain seq x y z
N MET A 1 -7.71 -14.49 -10.47
CA MET A 1 -8.58 -14.44 -9.27
C MET A 1 -8.82 -13.00 -8.89
N ARG A 2 -9.77 -12.74 -7.98
CA ARG A 2 -9.97 -11.41 -7.37
C ARG A 2 -9.28 -11.41 -6.00
N ILE A 3 -8.36 -10.49 -5.80
CA ILE A 3 -7.51 -10.42 -4.60
C ILE A 3 -7.67 -9.03 -4.00
N LEU A 4 -8.01 -8.97 -2.71
CA LEU A 4 -7.86 -7.76 -1.91
C LEU A 4 -6.58 -7.94 -1.08
N LEU A 5 -5.57 -7.11 -1.35
CA LEU A 5 -4.39 -7.00 -0.53
C LEU A 5 -4.62 -5.86 0.49
N ALA A 6 -4.40 -6.14 1.77
CA ALA A 6 -4.45 -5.16 2.83
C ALA A 6 -3.09 -5.08 3.52
N SER A 7 -2.53 -3.88 3.65
CA SER A 7 -1.28 -3.62 4.38
C SER A 7 -1.39 -2.34 5.19
N ASN A 8 -0.41 -2.11 6.07
CA ASN A 8 -0.42 -0.94 6.94
C ASN A 8 -0.22 0.37 6.15
N TYR A 9 0.84 0.43 5.34
CA TYR A 9 1.15 1.58 4.49
C TYR A 9 1.52 1.14 3.07
N TYR A 10 1.59 2.12 2.17
CA TYR A 10 2.15 1.98 0.83
C TYR A 10 3.68 2.12 0.83
N PRO A 11 4.39 1.68 -0.23
CA PRO A 11 5.86 1.62 -0.28
C PRO A 11 6.56 2.98 -0.16
N GLU A 12 5.85 4.09 -0.36
CA GLU A 12 6.35 5.42 -0.05
C GLU A 12 6.63 5.59 1.46
N HIS A 13 5.97 4.82 2.32
CA HIS A 13 6.41 4.58 3.68
C HIS A 13 7.50 3.51 3.68
N VAL A 14 8.76 3.96 3.76
CA VAL A 14 9.93 3.08 3.60
C VAL A 14 10.02 2.10 4.77
N GLY A 15 9.58 0.87 4.51
CA GLY A 15 9.68 -0.27 5.44
C GLY A 15 9.69 -1.62 4.70
N GLY A 16 10.07 -2.67 5.44
CA GLY A 16 10.19 -4.01 4.87
C GLY A 16 8.85 -4.62 4.48
N ILE A 17 7.80 -4.37 5.28
CA ILE A 17 6.45 -4.89 5.02
C ILE A 17 5.87 -4.26 3.77
N GLU A 18 6.06 -2.95 3.61
CA GLU A 18 5.56 -2.16 2.50
C GLU A 18 6.23 -2.57 1.19
N THR A 19 7.53 -2.89 1.24
CA THR A 19 8.28 -3.43 0.11
C THR A 19 7.72 -4.80 -0.32
N VAL A 20 7.48 -5.71 0.64
CA VAL A 20 6.93 -7.04 0.34
C VAL A 20 5.51 -6.93 -0.22
N ALA A 21 4.66 -6.07 0.36
CA ALA A 21 3.31 -5.82 -0.12
C ALA A 21 3.31 -5.30 -1.57
N ALA A 22 4.22 -4.38 -1.90
CA ALA A 22 4.39 -3.89 -3.26
C ALA A 22 4.81 -5.01 -4.24
N SER A 23 5.77 -5.85 -3.86
CA SER A 23 6.20 -6.99 -4.67
C SER A 23 5.07 -8.00 -4.90
N LEU A 24 4.26 -8.28 -3.88
CA LEU A 24 3.09 -9.16 -4.00
C LEU A 24 2.03 -8.56 -4.92
N ALA A 25 1.68 -7.28 -4.72
CA ALA A 25 0.70 -6.60 -5.56
C ALA A 25 1.13 -6.60 -7.04
N SER A 26 2.39 -6.26 -7.33
CA SER A 26 2.92 -6.30 -8.71
C SER A 26 2.89 -7.72 -9.26
N GLY A 27 3.44 -8.69 -8.53
CA GLY A 27 3.54 -10.07 -8.98
C GLY A 27 2.19 -10.73 -9.25
N TYR A 28 1.17 -10.43 -8.45
CA TYR A 28 -0.19 -10.92 -8.70
C TYR A 28 -0.84 -10.26 -9.92
N ARG A 29 -0.63 -8.96 -10.11
CA ARG A 29 -1.14 -8.22 -11.29
C ARG A 29 -0.50 -8.71 -12.58
N GLU A 30 0.82 -8.90 -12.57
CA GLU A 30 1.58 -9.45 -13.71
C GLU A 30 1.11 -10.85 -14.12
N ARG A 31 0.62 -11.64 -13.16
CA ARG A 31 0.01 -12.96 -13.41
C ARG A 31 -1.47 -12.90 -13.85
N GLY A 32 -1.98 -11.71 -14.14
CA GLY A 32 -3.34 -11.50 -14.66
C GLY A 32 -4.44 -11.61 -13.60
N HIS A 33 -4.13 -11.40 -12.32
CA HIS A 33 -5.15 -11.32 -11.27
C HIS A 33 -5.73 -9.91 -11.16
N GLU A 34 -7.02 -9.80 -10.81
CA GLU A 34 -7.64 -8.53 -10.44
C GLU A 34 -7.25 -8.25 -8.98
N VAL A 35 -6.35 -7.29 -8.77
CA VAL A 35 -5.81 -6.97 -7.45
C VAL A 35 -6.21 -5.57 -7.05
N ARG A 36 -7.01 -5.46 -5.99
CA ARG A 36 -7.20 -4.22 -5.26
C ARG A 36 -6.27 -4.18 -4.06
N TRP A 37 -5.60 -3.04 -3.85
CA TRP A 37 -4.73 -2.86 -2.71
C TRP A 37 -5.19 -1.70 -1.84
N ILE A 38 -5.66 -2.01 -0.64
CA ILE A 38 -6.02 -1.03 0.40
C ILE A 38 -4.86 -0.88 1.40
N ALA A 39 -4.38 0.34 1.57
CA ALA A 39 -3.35 0.64 2.55
C ALA A 39 -3.42 2.09 3.05
N GLY A 40 -2.73 2.36 4.15
CA GLY A 40 -2.65 3.67 4.76
C GLY A 40 -1.84 4.67 3.94
N ASP A 41 -2.41 5.86 3.78
CA ASP A 41 -1.79 7.07 3.25
C ASP A 41 -1.58 8.08 4.39
N ILE A 42 -0.31 8.31 4.75
CA ILE A 42 0.09 9.18 5.88
C ILE A 42 0.10 10.67 5.46
N GLY A 43 -0.16 11.00 4.19
CA GLY A 43 -0.24 12.37 3.69
C GLY A 43 1.09 13.12 3.58
N SER A 44 2.03 12.89 4.51
CA SER A 44 3.42 13.37 4.39
C SER A 44 4.18 12.68 3.25
N ARG A 45 3.74 11.47 2.89
CA ARG A 45 4.23 10.67 1.77
C ARG A 45 3.02 10.10 1.03
N PRO A 46 2.37 10.90 0.18
CA PRO A 46 1.13 10.48 -0.49
C PRO A 46 1.42 9.35 -1.46
N HIS A 47 0.52 8.37 -1.49
CA HIS A 47 0.65 7.26 -2.42
C HIS A 47 0.39 7.71 -3.86
N ALA A 48 1.25 7.28 -4.79
CA ALA A 48 1.06 7.51 -6.22
C ALA A 48 -0.07 6.63 -6.77
N ARG A 49 -1.31 7.06 -6.53
CA ARG A 49 -2.57 6.35 -6.84
C ARG A 49 -2.52 5.63 -8.18
N ARG A 50 -2.52 4.29 -8.15
CA ARG A 50 -2.96 3.49 -9.30
C ARG A 50 -4.47 3.29 -9.23
N ARG A 51 -5.08 3.00 -10.38
CA ARG A 51 -6.53 2.81 -10.52
C ARG A 51 -7.11 1.77 -9.55
N ASP A 52 -6.36 0.73 -9.25
CA ASP A 52 -6.80 -0.38 -8.40
C ASP A 52 -6.18 -0.32 -6.99
N ASP A 53 -5.60 0.82 -6.61
CA ASP A 53 -5.13 1.08 -5.25
C ASP A 53 -6.17 1.98 -4.54
N ASP A 54 -6.60 1.56 -3.35
CA ASP A 54 -7.61 2.21 -2.52
C ASP A 54 -6.92 2.85 -1.28
N PRO A 55 -6.34 4.06 -1.38
CA PRO A 55 -5.64 4.67 -0.27
C PRO A 55 -6.59 5.18 0.81
N VAL A 56 -6.30 4.80 2.06
CA VAL A 56 -7.07 5.20 3.24
C VAL A 56 -6.26 6.19 4.05
N ARG A 57 -6.85 7.34 4.39
CA ARG A 57 -6.18 8.29 5.28
C ARG A 57 -5.96 7.67 6.65
N VAL A 58 -4.71 7.70 7.11
CA VAL A 58 -4.31 7.18 8.42
C VAL A 58 -3.47 8.21 9.15
N TRP A 59 -3.29 8.00 10.45
CA TRP A 59 -2.43 8.81 11.29
C TRP A 59 -1.38 7.91 11.95
N ASN A 60 -0.12 8.36 11.98
CA ASN A 60 0.96 7.67 12.69
C ASN A 60 1.39 8.51 13.89
N GLY A 61 1.00 8.10 15.10
CA GLY A 61 1.33 8.81 16.33
C GLY A 61 2.81 8.67 16.74
N ILE A 62 3.48 7.59 16.32
CA ILE A 62 4.87 7.30 16.68
C ILE A 62 5.82 8.23 15.91
N GLU A 63 5.58 8.43 14.62
CA GLU A 63 6.37 9.35 13.78
C GLU A 63 6.17 10.84 14.13
N ARG A 64 5.14 11.18 14.92
CA ARG A 64 4.92 12.56 15.40
C ARG A 64 5.68 12.90 16.68
N LEU A 65 6.21 11.89 17.37
CA LEU A 65 6.91 12.03 18.64
C LEU A 65 8.43 11.89 18.50
N GLY A 66 8.91 11.54 17.31
CA GLY A 66 10.33 11.44 16.97
C GLY A 66 10.89 12.74 16.39
#